data_AF-A0A158KK92-F1
#
_entry.id   AF-A0A158KK92-F1
#
_cell.length_a   1.000
_cell.length_b   1.000
_cell.length_c   1.000
_cell.angle_alpha   90.00
_cell.angle_beta   90.00
_cell.angle_gamma   90.00
#
_symmetry.space_group_name_H-M   'P 1'
#
loop_
_entity.id
_entity.type
_entity.pdbx_description
1 polymer ?
#
loop_
_entity_poly.entity_id
_entity_poly.type
_entity_poly.pdbx_seq_one_letter_code
_entity_poly.pdbx_strand_id
1 'polypeptide(L)' 'MAATPARGHVSDRVLDALRLKIRDEGTVRNKAVYLALGIRADGRKEVLGLWIEQTEGAKFWLKVSTS' A
#
# COMPACT_ATOMS: atom_id res chain seq x y z
N MET A 1 -8.74 -23.20 21.22
CA MET A 1 -9.41 -23.05 19.92
C MET A 1 -9.63 -21.57 19.68
N ALA A 2 -8.70 -20.87 19.04
CA ALA A 2 -8.80 -19.43 18.78
C ALA A 2 -9.40 -19.26 17.38
N ALA A 3 -10.54 -18.57 17.30
CA ALA A 3 -11.22 -18.33 16.04
C ALA A 3 -10.34 -17.49 15.11
N THR A 4 -9.99 -18.05 13.96
CA THR A 4 -9.47 -17.28 12.82
C THR A 4 -10.53 -16.24 12.44
N PRO A 5 -10.22 -14.93 12.43
CA PRO A 5 -11.21 -13.95 12.00
C PRO A 5 -11.50 -14.19 10.51
N ALA A 6 -12.77 -14.43 10.19
CA ALA A 6 -13.24 -14.53 8.81
C ALA A 6 -12.81 -13.26 8.07
N ARG A 7 -12.19 -13.41 6.89
CA ARG A 7 -11.75 -12.29 6.05
C ARG A 7 -12.96 -11.42 5.73
N GLY A 8 -13.11 -10.32 6.46
CA GLY A 8 -14.21 -9.37 6.29
C GLY A 8 -14.17 -8.77 4.89
N HIS A 9 -15.34 -8.58 4.29
CA HIS A 9 -15.47 -7.97 2.97
C HIS A 9 -15.00 -6.51 3.04
N VAL A 10 -14.01 -6.15 2.23
CA VAL A 10 -13.54 -4.76 2.09
C VAL A 10 -14.56 -4.03 1.24
N SER A 11 -15.16 -2.99 1.79
CA SER A 11 -16.25 -2.24 1.14
C SER A 11 -15.74 -1.17 0.20
N ASP A 12 -14.56 -0.62 0.48
CA ASP A 12 -13.93 0.41 -0.34
C ASP A 12 -12.41 0.26 -0.37
N ARG A 13 -11.80 0.59 -1.52
CA ARG A 13 -10.35 0.46 -1.75
C ARG A 13 -9.78 1.78 -2.23
N VAL A 14 -8.82 2.29 -1.48
CA VAL A 14 -8.10 3.53 -1.81
C VAL A 14 -6.66 3.17 -2.17
N LEU A 15 -6.20 3.70 -3.31
CA LEU A 15 -4.81 3.67 -3.73
C LEU A 15 -4.25 5.08 -3.61
N ASP A 16 -3.20 5.23 -2.80
CA ASP A 16 -2.54 6.52 -2.59
C ASP A 16 -1.05 6.41 -2.92
N ALA A 17 -0.45 7.53 -3.31
CA ALA A 17 0.97 7.65 -3.62
C ALA A 17 1.55 8.84 -2.88
N LEU A 18 2.49 8.57 -1.97
CA LEU A 18 3.17 9.57 -1.17
C LEU A 18 4.63 9.68 -1.61
N ARG A 19 5.13 10.92 -1.71
CA ARG A 19 6.55 11.17 -1.97
C ARG A 19 7.25 11.53 -0.66
N LEU A 20 8.08 10.62 -0.16
CA LEU A 20 8.74 10.74 1.14
C LEU A 20 10.27 10.85 1.00
N LYS A 21 10.90 11.63 1.89
CA LYS A 21 12.35 11.60 2.07
C LYS A 21 12.73 10.39 2.93
N ILE A 22 13.45 9.44 2.34
CA ILE A 22 13.86 8.20 3.01
C ILE A 22 15.38 8.15 3.05
N ARG A 23 15.94 7.87 4.23
CA ARG A 23 17.38 7.59 4.37
C ARG A 23 17.62 6.15 3.94
N ASP A 24 18.48 5.98 2.95
CA ASP A 24 18.88 4.72 2.37
C ASP A 24 20.38 4.75 2.12
N GLU A 25 21.11 3.73 2.58
CA GLU A 25 22.58 3.64 2.46
C GLU A 25 23.31 4.94 2.89
N GLY A 26 22.90 5.54 4.01
CA GLY A 26 23.50 6.77 4.55
C GLY A 26 23.11 8.06 3.82
N THR A 27 22.38 8.00 2.71
CA THR A 27 21.94 9.17 1.95
C THR A 27 20.43 9.35 2.03
N VAL A 28 19.95 10.58 2.19
CA VAL A 28 18.51 10.87 2.14
C VAL A 28 18.09 11.11 0.69
N ARG A 29 17.13 10.31 0.19
CA ARG A 29 16.61 10.41 -1.17
C ARG A 29 15.09 10.55 -1.15
N ASN A 30 14.53 11.25 -2.14
CA ASN A 30 13.08 11.26 -2.35
C ASN A 30 12.67 9.91 -2.98
N LYS A 31 11.76 9.19 -2.34
CA LYS A 31 11.20 7.92 -2.84
C LYS A 31 9.69 8.04 -2.98
N ALA A 32 9.12 7.27 -3.91
CA ALA A 32 7.69 7.10 -4.04
C ALA A 32 7.23 5.96 -3.14
N VAL A 33 6.14 6.14 -2.41
CA VAL A 33 5.54 5.12 -1.57
C VAL A 33 4.09 4.94 -1.98
N TYR A 34 3.77 3.76 -2.50
CA TYR A 34 2.42 3.37 -2.88
C TYR A 34 1.75 2.64 -1.73
N LEU A 35 0.56 3.09 -1.35
CA LEU A 35 -0.20 2.54 -0.25
C LEU A 35 -1.56 2.04 -0.77
N ALA A 36 -1.87 0.78 -0.47
CA ALA A 36 -3.20 0.23 -0.67
C ALA A 36 -3.92 0.18 0.68
N LEU A 37 -5.01 0.94 0.81
CA LEU A 37 -5.85 0.99 2.00
C LEU A 37 -7.19 0.32 1.71
N GLY A 38 -7.59 -0.61 2.58
CA GLY A 38 -8.94 -1.15 2.63
C GLY A 38 -9.74 -0.45 3.72
N ILE A 39 -11.00 -0.12 3.42
CA ILE A 39 -11.96 0.31 4.43
C ILE A 39 -13.02 -0.78 4.55
N ARG A 40 -13.16 -1.32 5.75
CA ARG A 40 -14.18 -2.33 6.07
C ARG A 40 -15.55 -1.68 6.22
N ALA A 41 -16.59 -2.50 6.17
CA ALA A 41 -17.96 -2.07 6.35
C ALA A 41 -18.24 -1.38 7.71
N ASP A 42 -17.43 -1.69 8.73
CA ASP A 42 -17.48 -1.06 10.06
C ASP A 42 -16.70 0.27 10.13
N GLY A 43 -16.17 0.76 9.00
CA GLY A 43 -15.36 1.97 8.91
C GLY A 43 -13.89 1.79 9.31
N ARG A 44 -13.48 0.58 9.72
CA ARG A 44 -12.08 0.32 10.08
C ARG A 44 -11.19 0.35 8.85
N LYS A 45 -10.15 1.18 8.90
CA LYS A 45 -9.10 1.23 7.88
C LYS A 45 -8.05 0.16 8.16
N GLU A 46 -7.60 -0.52 7.13
CA GLU A 46 -6.50 -1.48 7.19
C GLU A 46 -5.53 -1.29 6.02
N VAL A 47 -4.24 -1.46 6.28
CA VAL A 47 -3.21 -1.44 5.25
C VAL A 47 -3.18 -2.80 4.59
N LEU A 48 -3.52 -2.84 3.29
CA LEU A 48 -3.53 -4.07 2.50
C LEU A 48 -2.16 -4.30 1.83
N GLY A 49 -1.39 -3.24 1.59
CA GLY A 49 -0.04 -3.34 1.05
C GLY A 49 0.66 -2.00 0.98
N LEU A 50 1.99 -2.06 0.98
CA LEU A 50 2.88 -0.91 0.89
C LEU A 50 4.07 -1.28 0.00
N TRP A 51 4.41 -0.38 -0.93
CA TRP A 51 5.54 -0.56 -1.83
C TRP A 51 6.34 0.74 -1.92
N ILE A 52 7.66 0.62 -1.87
CA ILE A 52 8.59 1.75 -1.96
C ILE A 52 9.35 1.63 -3.26
N GLU A 53 9.30 2.68 -4.08
CA GLU A 53 9.99 2.77 -5.35
C GLU A 53 10.94 3.97 -5.38
N GLN A 54 12.02 3.85 -6.14
CA GLN A 54 12.99 4.94 -6.27
C GLN A 54 12.42 6.13 -7.07
N THR A 55 11.54 5.86 -8.04
CA THR A 55 10.92 6.87 -8.91
C THR A 55 9.39 6.68 -8.92
N GLU A 56 8.63 7.75 -9.18
CA GLU A 56 7.19 7.57 -9.47
C GLU A 56 7.08 7.00 -10.88
N GLY A 57 6.31 5.93 -11.06
CA GLY A 57 6.09 5.38 -12.38
C GLY A 57 4.81 4.55 -12.46
N ALA A 58 3.94 4.89 -13.41
CA ALA A 58 2.74 4.11 -13.76
C ALA A 58 3.04 2.64 -14.13
N LYS A 59 4.32 2.32 -14.42
CA LYS A 59 4.81 0.96 -14.66
C LYS A 59 4.67 0.02 -13.45
N PHE A 60 4.59 0.53 -12.22
CA PHE A 60 4.39 -0.32 -11.05
C PHE A 60 3.02 -1.01 -11.06
N TRP A 61 1.94 -0.25 -11.27
CA TRP A 61 0.57 -0.78 -11.28
C TRP A 61 0.36 -1.83 -12.39
N LEU A 62 1.02 -1.66 -13.54
CA LEU A 62 1.01 -2.65 -14.63
C LEU A 62 1.62 -4.00 -14.20
N LYS A 63 2.64 -4.00 -13.34
CA LYS A 63 3.27 -5.23 -12.83
C LYS A 63 2.41 -5.92 -11.77
N VAL A 64 1.66 -5.15 -10.98
CA VAL A 64 0.72 -5.69 -9.98
C VAL A 64 -0.54 -6.29 -10.63
N SER A 65 -0.97 -5.79 -11.80
CA SER A 65 -2.18 -6.26 -12.49
C SER A 65 -2.02 -7.49 -13.39
N THR A 66 -0.79 -7.96 -13.64
CA THR A 66 -0.50 -9.02 -14.63
C THR A 66 -0.13 -10.36 -14.00
N SER A 67 -0.31 -10.54 -12.69
CA SER A 67 -0.08 -11.83 -12.02
C SER A 67 -1.35 -12.48 -11.52
#